data_AF-A0A949DXI3-F1
#
_entry.id   AF-A0A949DXI3-F1
#
_cell.length_a   1.000
_cell.length_b   1.000
_cell.length_c   1.000
_cell.angle_alpha   90.00
_cell.angle_beta   90.00
_cell.angle_gamma   90.00
#
_symmetry.space_group_name_H-M   'P 1'
#
loop_
_entity.id
_entity.type
_entity.pdbx_description
1 polymer ?
#
loop_
_entity_poly.entity_id
_entity_poly.type
_entity_poly.pdbx_seq_one_letter_code
_entity_poly.pdbx_strand_id
1 'polypeptide(L)'
;MAFGQSKYYIDNLSENIKRGYREKLRKGLYPSFAPLGFLNNRQTRGIDPDPAKAGFIRLAFKLYAGANHSLDLIASILEKQGFTSYKGAVVSTSCLHRLLKNPIYYGAIRFNKQIYQGVHQPIITKKLFDQVQTVFQARTNVRQKRLTHNYPFMGFMKCGQCGCSITAEKQKDYIYYHCTKKKAVCHQKYLRQQDLIDQLKNIIKKVSLSDNWAEKMIKELNWDKSGYTILVNGGIHQEVSQIHFHLWSGKQIK
;
A
#
# COMPACT_ATOMS: atom_id res chain seq x y z
N MET A 1 -48.96 -30.05 -8.84
CA MET A 1 -47.94 -30.85 -8.10
C MET A 1 -46.53 -30.81 -8.72
N ALA A 2 -46.33 -30.35 -9.97
CA ALA A 2 -45.01 -30.35 -10.63
C ALA A 2 -43.99 -29.33 -10.07
N PHE A 3 -44.42 -28.15 -9.62
CA PHE A 3 -43.51 -27.10 -9.13
C PHE A 3 -42.74 -27.46 -7.85
N GLY A 4 -43.29 -28.35 -7.01
CA GLY A 4 -42.62 -28.82 -5.79
C GLY A 4 -41.45 -29.75 -6.07
N GLN A 5 -41.56 -30.60 -7.10
CA GLN A 5 -40.52 -31.56 -7.46
C GLN A 5 -39.29 -30.87 -8.07
N SER A 6 -39.51 -29.87 -8.93
CA SER A 6 -38.42 -29.09 -9.52
C SER A 6 -37.63 -28.29 -8.46
N LYS A 7 -38.33 -27.67 -7.50
CA LYS A 7 -37.67 -26.96 -6.40
C LYS A 7 -36.85 -27.91 -5.52
N TYR A 8 -37.44 -29.04 -5.12
CA TYR A 8 -36.78 -30.05 -4.31
C TYR A 8 -35.51 -30.59 -4.98
N TYR A 9 -35.55 -30.82 -6.29
CA TYR A 9 -34.37 -31.23 -7.07
C TYR A 9 -33.25 -30.17 -7.04
N ILE A 10 -33.60 -28.90 -7.27
CA ILE A 10 -32.62 -27.79 -7.25
C ILE A 10 -32.00 -27.63 -5.85
N ASP A 11 -32.81 -27.70 -4.80
CA ASP A 11 -32.35 -27.56 -3.42
C ASP A 11 -31.43 -28.74 -3.02
N ASN A 12 -31.81 -29.97 -3.35
CA ASN A 12 -30.99 -31.16 -3.10
C ASN A 12 -29.67 -31.10 -3.89
N LEU A 13 -29.68 -30.66 -5.16
CA LEU A 13 -28.47 -30.46 -5.95
C LEU A 13 -27.54 -29.41 -5.29
N SER A 14 -28.10 -28.30 -4.81
CA SER A 14 -27.36 -27.26 -4.08
C SER A 14 -26.74 -27.81 -2.80
N GLU A 15 -27.48 -28.61 -2.03
CA GLU A 15 -26.97 -29.26 -0.82
C GLU A 15 -25.84 -30.24 -1.11
N ASN A 16 -25.97 -31.06 -2.15
CA ASN A 16 -24.95 -32.01 -2.57
C ASN A 16 -23.65 -31.31 -2.99
N ILE A 17 -23.74 -30.20 -3.74
CA ILE A 17 -22.57 -29.38 -4.10
C ILE A 17 -21.91 -28.80 -2.84
N LYS A 18 -22.71 -28.23 -1.93
CA LYS A 18 -22.19 -27.68 -0.66
C LYS A 18 -21.53 -28.76 0.19
N ARG A 19 -22.11 -29.96 0.25
CA ARG A 19 -21.53 -31.12 0.94
C ARG A 19 -20.18 -31.51 0.34
N GLY A 20 -20.08 -31.60 -0.99
CA GLY A 20 -18.84 -31.89 -1.69
C GLY A 20 -17.75 -30.83 -1.44
N TYR A 21 -18.12 -29.54 -1.43
CA TYR A 21 -17.18 -28.47 -1.09
C TYR A 21 -16.70 -28.55 0.36
N ARG A 22 -17.59 -28.80 1.32
CA ARG A 22 -17.19 -28.98 2.72
C ARG A 22 -16.24 -30.16 2.89
N GLU A 23 -16.49 -31.27 2.20
CA GLU A 23 -15.61 -32.44 2.25
C GLU A 23 -14.21 -32.13 1.68
N LYS A 24 -14.14 -31.47 0.52
CA LYS A 24 -12.85 -31.03 -0.05
C LYS A 24 -12.09 -30.10 0.90
N LEU A 25 -12.78 -29.12 1.49
CA LEU A 25 -12.15 -28.18 2.42
C LEU A 25 -11.67 -28.87 3.71
N ARG A 26 -12.41 -29.86 4.22
CA ARG A 26 -11.96 -30.68 5.36
C ARG A 26 -10.67 -31.45 5.04
N LYS A 27 -10.52 -31.89 3.79
CA LYS A 27 -9.29 -32.53 3.27
C LYS A 27 -8.21 -31.51 2.87
N GLY A 28 -8.45 -30.20 3.04
CA GLY A 28 -7.54 -29.14 2.62
C GLY A 28 -7.34 -29.04 1.09
N LEU A 29 -8.27 -29.57 0.30
CA LEU A 29 -8.27 -29.50 -1.15
C LEU A 29 -9.03 -28.27 -1.64
N TYR A 30 -8.52 -27.65 -2.70
CA TYR A 30 -9.17 -26.49 -3.28
C TYR A 30 -10.46 -26.90 -4.05
N PRO A 31 -11.63 -26.33 -3.71
CA PRO A 31 -12.90 -26.84 -4.24
C PRO A 31 -13.24 -26.37 -5.66
N SER A 32 -12.63 -25.28 -6.12
CA SER A 32 -12.95 -24.60 -7.39
C SER A 32 -11.80 -24.69 -8.40
N PHE A 33 -11.89 -23.96 -9.51
CA PHE A 33 -10.84 -23.88 -10.51
C PHE A 33 -9.57 -23.22 -9.96
N ALA A 34 -8.40 -23.82 -10.23
CA ALA A 34 -7.09 -23.33 -9.79
C ALA A 34 -6.92 -21.81 -9.95
N PRO A 35 -6.48 -21.09 -8.90
CA PRO A 35 -6.11 -19.68 -9.00
C PRO A 35 -4.87 -19.49 -9.87
N LEU A 36 -4.73 -18.29 -10.46
CA LEU A 36 -3.61 -17.94 -11.34
C LEU A 36 -2.27 -18.33 -10.71
N GLY A 37 -1.43 -19.02 -11.48
CA GLY A 37 -0.16 -19.58 -11.02
C GLY A 37 -0.22 -20.99 -10.45
N PHE A 38 -1.41 -21.60 -10.44
CA PHE A 38 -1.61 -23.01 -10.15
C PHE A 38 -2.28 -23.72 -11.33
N LEU A 39 -2.04 -25.01 -11.44
CA LEU A 39 -2.67 -25.95 -12.36
C LEU A 39 -3.46 -26.99 -11.57
N ASN A 40 -4.58 -27.45 -12.13
CA ASN A 40 -5.34 -28.55 -11.55
C ASN A 40 -4.65 -29.87 -11.86
N ASN A 41 -4.31 -30.64 -10.83
CA ASN A 41 -3.76 -31.98 -11.00
C ASN A 41 -4.89 -33.02 -11.00
N ARG A 42 -4.99 -33.80 -12.08
CA ARG A 42 -6.02 -34.83 -12.24
C ARG A 42 -5.84 -36.03 -11.32
N GLN A 43 -4.60 -36.35 -10.94
CA GLN A 43 -4.29 -37.53 -10.12
C GLN A 43 -4.64 -37.28 -8.65
N THR A 44 -4.12 -36.19 -8.08
CA THR A 44 -4.33 -35.82 -6.67
C THR A 44 -5.67 -35.11 -6.44
N ARG A 45 -6.38 -34.74 -7.52
CA ARG A 45 -7.58 -33.87 -7.49
C ARG A 45 -7.33 -32.55 -6.75
N GLY A 46 -6.07 -32.12 -6.69
CA GLY A 46 -5.58 -30.92 -6.03
C GLY A 46 -5.08 -29.86 -7.00
N ILE A 47 -4.31 -28.90 -6.47
CA ILE A 47 -3.68 -27.84 -7.24
C ILE A 47 -2.17 -27.86 -7.00
N ASP A 48 -1.40 -27.73 -8.08
CA ASP A 48 0.06 -27.68 -8.04
C ASP A 48 0.57 -26.37 -8.67
N PRO A 49 1.72 -25.83 -8.23
CA PRO A 49 2.29 -24.63 -8.81
C PRO A 49 2.56 -24.78 -10.31
N ASP A 50 2.12 -23.80 -11.09
CA ASP A 50 2.39 -23.75 -12.52
C ASP A 50 3.88 -23.38 -12.74
N PRO A 51 4.70 -24.25 -13.38
CA PRO A 51 6.12 -23.96 -13.57
C PRO A 51 6.36 -22.70 -14.41
N ALA A 52 5.47 -22.37 -15.35
CA ALA A 52 5.62 -21.18 -16.18
C ALA A 52 5.17 -19.90 -15.43
N LYS A 53 4.12 -19.99 -14.61
CA LYS A 53 3.48 -18.80 -14.01
C LYS A 53 3.87 -18.52 -12.56
N ALA A 54 4.29 -19.52 -11.79
CA ALA A 54 4.60 -19.37 -10.38
C ALA A 54 5.76 -18.39 -10.13
N GLY A 55 6.75 -18.35 -11.04
CA GLY A 55 7.87 -17.40 -10.97
C GLY A 55 7.42 -15.94 -11.00
N PHE A 56 6.52 -15.59 -11.92
CA PHE A 56 5.97 -14.23 -12.02
C PHE A 56 5.19 -13.81 -10.79
N ILE A 57 4.46 -14.74 -10.16
CA ILE A 57 3.73 -14.46 -8.92
C ILE A 57 4.71 -14.17 -7.80
N ARG A 58 5.76 -14.99 -7.67
CA ARG A 58 6.81 -14.77 -6.67
C ARG A 58 7.48 -13.41 -6.87
N LEU A 59 7.74 -13.02 -8.12
CA LEU A 59 8.28 -11.72 -8.47
C LEU A 59 7.32 -10.58 -8.09
N ALA A 60 6.04 -10.69 -8.44
CA ALA A 60 5.02 -9.69 -8.12
C ALA A 60 4.93 -9.40 -6.62
N PHE A 61 4.96 -10.47 -5.82
CA PHE A 61 4.95 -10.41 -4.36
C PHE A 61 6.22 -9.73 -3.81
N LYS A 62 7.41 -10.08 -4.33
CA LYS A 62 8.68 -9.43 -3.95
C LYS A 62 8.71 -7.94 -4.30
N LEU A 63 8.28 -7.58 -5.51
CA LEU A 63 8.23 -6.19 -5.97
C LEU A 63 7.27 -5.36 -5.11
N TYR A 64 6.13 -5.92 -4.74
CA TYR A 64 5.17 -5.21 -3.89
C TYR A 64 5.64 -5.07 -2.43
N ALA A 65 6.32 -6.10 -1.90
CA ALA A 65 6.84 -6.08 -0.53
C ALA A 65 7.83 -4.93 -0.29
N GLY A 66 8.58 -4.51 -1.32
CA GLY A 66 9.50 -3.37 -1.25
C GLY A 66 8.84 -1.99 -1.14
N ALA A 67 7.51 -1.88 -1.15
CA ALA A 67 6.71 -0.64 -0.99
C ALA A 67 7.00 0.52 -1.99
N ASN A 68 7.93 0.36 -2.93
CA ASN A 68 8.32 1.41 -3.89
C ASN A 68 7.48 1.42 -5.17
N HIS A 69 6.84 0.30 -5.52
CA HIS A 69 6.15 0.15 -6.80
C HIS A 69 4.62 0.26 -6.66
N SER A 70 3.98 0.96 -7.58
CA SER A 70 2.52 0.96 -7.71
C SER A 70 2.04 -0.36 -8.36
N LEU A 71 0.77 -0.71 -8.15
CA LEU A 71 0.21 -1.90 -8.79
C LEU A 71 0.22 -1.80 -10.32
N ASP A 72 0.02 -0.59 -10.85
CA ASP A 72 0.04 -0.31 -12.28
C ASP A 72 1.43 -0.55 -12.87
N LEU A 73 2.48 -0.09 -12.17
CA LEU A 73 3.86 -0.32 -12.58
C LEU A 73 4.19 -1.81 -12.57
N ILE A 74 3.80 -2.55 -11.52
CA ILE A 74 4.04 -4.00 -11.44
C ILE A 74 3.30 -4.73 -12.57
N ALA A 75 2.05 -4.37 -12.85
CA ALA A 75 1.30 -4.95 -13.96
C ALA A 75 2.03 -4.74 -15.29
N SER A 76 2.54 -3.53 -15.55
CA SER A 76 3.32 -3.24 -16.77
C SER A 76 4.63 -4.01 -16.86
N ILE A 77 5.32 -4.22 -15.73
CA ILE A 77 6.56 -5.02 -15.68
C ILE A 77 6.25 -6.48 -16.01
N LEU A 78 5.20 -7.04 -15.40
CA LEU A 78 4.79 -8.42 -15.63
C LEU A 78 4.31 -8.63 -17.08
N GLU A 79 3.58 -7.68 -17.63
CA GLU A 79 3.15 -7.70 -19.03
C GLU A 79 4.33 -7.73 -19.99
N LYS A 80 5.34 -6.86 -19.79
CA LYS A 80 6.57 -6.85 -20.59
C LYS A 80 7.33 -8.18 -20.53
N GLN A 81 7.22 -8.90 -19.42
CA GLN A 81 7.82 -10.23 -19.25
C GLN A 81 6.94 -11.37 -19.78
N GLY A 82 5.78 -11.06 -20.39
CA GLY A 82 4.88 -12.05 -20.99
C GLY A 82 3.90 -12.71 -20.02
N PHE A 83 3.66 -12.13 -18.83
CA PHE A 83 2.72 -12.69 -17.87
C PHE A 83 1.26 -12.49 -18.32
N THR A 84 0.58 -13.60 -18.61
CA THR A 84 -0.80 -13.61 -19.11
C THR A 84 -1.77 -14.38 -18.21
N SER A 85 -3.04 -14.00 -18.29
CA SER A 85 -4.15 -14.74 -17.68
C SER A 85 -4.33 -16.14 -18.30
N TYR A 86 -5.27 -16.93 -17.79
CA TYR A 86 -5.61 -18.23 -18.39
C TYR A 86 -6.10 -18.15 -19.83
N LYS A 87 -6.71 -17.02 -20.21
CA LYS A 87 -7.22 -16.78 -21.56
C LYS A 87 -6.22 -16.07 -22.48
N GLY A 88 -4.96 -15.95 -22.07
CA GLY A 88 -3.93 -15.23 -22.82
C GLY A 88 -4.01 -13.70 -22.74
N ALA A 89 -5.05 -13.13 -22.12
CA ALA A 89 -5.17 -11.67 -21.94
C ALA A 89 -4.22 -11.14 -20.85
N VAL A 90 -3.86 -9.85 -20.97
CA VAL A 90 -3.06 -9.10 -19.99
C VAL A 90 -3.75 -9.09 -18.63
N VAL A 91 -2.96 -9.18 -17.56
CA VAL A 91 -3.47 -9.20 -16.18
C VAL A 91 -3.74 -7.77 -15.72
N SER A 92 -5.01 -7.46 -15.46
CA SER A 92 -5.41 -6.15 -14.96
C SER A 92 -4.92 -5.90 -13.52
N THR A 93 -4.82 -4.63 -13.16
CA THR A 93 -4.38 -4.17 -11.83
C THR A 93 -5.33 -4.62 -10.72
N SER A 94 -6.64 -4.65 -11.00
CA SER A 94 -7.66 -5.23 -10.11
C SER A 94 -7.45 -6.73 -9.88
N CYS A 95 -7.03 -7.47 -10.91
CA CYS A 95 -6.71 -8.88 -10.78
C CYS A 95 -5.47 -9.07 -9.91
N LEU A 96 -4.42 -8.28 -10.15
CA LEU A 96 -3.18 -8.29 -9.35
C LEU A 96 -3.45 -7.93 -7.88
N HIS A 97 -4.30 -6.94 -7.61
CA HIS A 97 -4.72 -6.58 -6.27
C HIS A 97 -5.41 -7.76 -5.54
N ARG A 98 -6.33 -8.46 -6.22
CA ARG A 98 -7.01 -9.64 -5.67
C ARG A 98 -6.04 -10.81 -5.45
N LEU A 99 -5.07 -10.97 -6.36
CA LEU A 99 -4.02 -11.98 -6.28
C LEU A 99 -3.14 -11.77 -5.04
N LEU A 100 -2.62 -10.56 -4.84
CA LEU A 100 -1.73 -10.24 -3.71
C LEU A 100 -2.43 -10.33 -2.33
N LYS A 101 -3.76 -10.31 -2.29
CA LYS A 101 -4.57 -10.50 -1.07
C LYS A 101 -5.04 -11.93 -0.85
N ASN A 102 -4.80 -12.84 -1.80
CA ASN A 102 -5.32 -14.20 -1.70
C ASN A 102 -4.38 -15.08 -0.84
N PRO A 103 -4.86 -15.66 0.28
CA PRO A 103 -4.02 -16.47 1.16
C PRO A 103 -3.54 -17.79 0.55
N ILE A 104 -4.09 -18.19 -0.61
CA ILE A 104 -3.72 -19.45 -1.26
C ILE A 104 -2.23 -19.54 -1.58
N TYR A 105 -1.59 -18.40 -1.85
CA TYR A 105 -0.19 -18.36 -2.25
C TYR A 105 0.77 -18.77 -1.13
N TYR A 106 0.39 -18.63 0.15
CA TYR A 106 1.18 -19.12 1.30
C TYR A 106 0.68 -20.44 1.87
N GLY A 107 -0.39 -21.03 1.29
CA GLY A 107 -0.89 -22.36 1.67
C GLY A 107 -2.24 -22.39 2.38
N ALA A 108 -2.94 -21.26 2.54
CA ALA A 108 -4.26 -21.23 3.20
C ALA A 108 -5.41 -20.95 2.20
N ILE A 109 -6.52 -21.65 2.35
CA ILE A 109 -7.67 -21.59 1.45
C ILE A 109 -8.74 -20.69 2.06
N ARG A 110 -9.13 -19.62 1.36
CA ARG A 110 -10.27 -18.79 1.76
C ARG A 110 -11.55 -19.24 1.07
N PHE A 111 -12.53 -19.67 1.84
CA PHE A 111 -13.85 -20.07 1.33
C PHE A 111 -14.97 -19.57 2.25
N ASN A 112 -16.02 -18.96 1.69
CA ASN A 112 -17.15 -18.40 2.46
C ASN A 112 -16.72 -17.56 3.69
N LYS A 113 -15.73 -16.68 3.52
CA LYS A 113 -15.13 -15.82 4.57
C LYS A 113 -14.37 -16.55 5.68
N GLN A 114 -14.27 -17.87 5.63
CA GLN A 114 -13.45 -18.67 6.53
C GLN A 114 -12.12 -19.05 5.87
N ILE A 115 -11.12 -19.32 6.70
CA ILE A 115 -9.77 -19.73 6.26
C ILE A 115 -9.58 -21.17 6.71
N TYR A 116 -9.16 -22.01 5.76
CA TYR A 116 -8.86 -23.42 5.95
C TYR A 116 -7.39 -23.68 5.63
N GLN A 117 -6.77 -24.64 6.29
CA GLN A 117 -5.41 -25.06 5.94
C GLN A 117 -5.43 -25.86 4.63
N GLY A 118 -4.64 -25.44 3.64
CA GLY A 118 -4.48 -26.14 2.37
C GLY A 118 -3.34 -27.16 2.43
N VAL A 119 -3.47 -28.22 1.61
CA VAL A 119 -2.44 -29.26 1.43
C VAL A 119 -1.53 -28.96 0.23
N HIS A 120 -1.91 -28.03 -0.64
CA HIS A 120 -1.16 -27.69 -1.83
C HIS A 120 0.19 -27.01 -1.51
N GLN A 121 1.13 -27.12 -2.45
CA GLN A 121 2.44 -26.50 -2.31
C GLN A 121 2.34 -24.97 -2.40
N PRO A 122 2.83 -24.21 -1.40
CA PRO A 122 2.79 -22.75 -1.43
C PRO A 122 3.84 -22.18 -2.38
N ILE A 123 3.52 -21.05 -3.04
CA ILE A 123 4.44 -20.32 -3.94
C ILE A 123 5.31 -19.33 -3.14
N ILE A 124 4.76 -18.77 -2.06
CA ILE A 124 5.40 -17.77 -1.21
C ILE A 124 5.38 -18.19 0.26
N THR A 125 6.22 -17.56 1.07
CA THR A 125 6.20 -17.75 2.52
C THR A 125 5.15 -16.85 3.18
N LYS A 126 4.63 -17.29 4.34
CA LYS A 126 3.69 -16.49 5.14
C LYS A 126 4.28 -15.13 5.52
N LYS A 127 5.55 -15.08 5.91
CA LYS A 127 6.28 -13.84 6.23
C LYS A 127 6.20 -12.80 5.10
N LEU A 128 6.42 -13.23 3.87
CA LEU A 128 6.37 -12.34 2.71
C LEU A 128 4.93 -11.87 2.41
N PHE A 129 3.95 -12.76 2.59
CA PHE A 129 2.53 -12.38 2.45
C PHE A 129 2.12 -11.32 3.47
N ASP A 130 2.51 -11.51 4.74
CA ASP A 130 2.19 -10.60 5.83
C ASP A 130 2.81 -9.21 5.57
N GLN A 131 4.07 -9.14 5.12
CA GLN A 131 4.71 -7.89 4.68
C GLN A 131 3.93 -7.17 3.57
N VAL A 132 3.42 -7.91 2.59
CA VAL A 132 2.57 -7.31 1.54
C VAL A 132 1.27 -6.76 2.13
N GLN A 133 0.64 -7.45 3.09
CA GLN A 133 -0.56 -6.94 3.75
C GLN A 133 -0.28 -5.68 4.58
N THR A 134 0.86 -5.59 5.27
CA THR A 134 1.23 -4.35 6.00
C THR A 134 1.40 -3.18 5.04
N VAL A 135 2.01 -3.38 3.87
CA VAL A 135 2.13 -2.35 2.83
C VAL A 135 0.75 -1.92 2.32
N PHE A 136 -0.20 -2.84 2.12
CA PHE A 136 -1.57 -2.50 1.75
C PHE A 136 -2.27 -1.65 2.81
N GLN A 137 -2.12 -1.99 4.09
CA GLN A 137 -2.72 -1.23 5.18
C GLN A 137 -2.12 0.18 5.28
N ALA A 138 -0.79 0.30 5.19
CA ALA A 138 -0.10 1.58 5.19
C ALA A 138 -0.59 2.49 4.03
N ARG A 139 -0.71 1.94 2.82
CA ARG A 139 -1.21 2.69 1.65
C ARG A 139 -2.70 3.02 1.70
N THR A 140 -3.50 2.21 2.40
CA THR A 140 -4.94 2.49 2.56
C THR A 140 -5.18 3.63 3.55
N ASN A 141 -4.37 3.72 4.62
CA ASN A 141 -4.47 4.78 5.61
C ASN A 141 -3.94 6.12 5.10
N VAL A 142 -2.97 6.11 4.18
CA VAL A 142 -2.54 7.31 3.47
C VAL A 142 -3.45 7.49 2.26
N ARG A 143 -4.57 8.19 2.43
CA ARG A 143 -5.38 8.67 1.30
C ARG A 143 -4.56 9.70 0.52
N GLN A 144 -3.59 9.25 -0.27
CA GLN A 144 -2.88 10.09 -1.21
C GLN A 144 -3.90 10.51 -2.26
N LYS A 145 -4.42 11.73 -2.10
CA LYS A 145 -5.11 12.40 -3.20
C LYS A 145 -4.13 12.35 -4.36
N ARG A 146 -4.52 11.72 -5.48
CA ARG A 146 -3.81 11.91 -6.74
C ARG A 146 -3.73 13.41 -6.97
N LEU A 147 -2.57 13.99 -6.71
CA LEU A 147 -2.31 15.39 -6.98
C LEU A 147 -2.15 15.47 -8.50
N THR A 148 -3.25 15.63 -9.23
CA THR A 148 -3.21 15.98 -10.66
C THR A 148 -2.43 17.27 -10.87
N HIS A 149 -2.40 18.13 -9.86
CA HIS A 149 -1.59 19.33 -9.79
C HIS A 149 -0.89 19.39 -8.43
N ASN A 150 0.43 19.56 -8.45
CA ASN A 150 1.23 19.70 -7.23
C ASN A 150 1.17 21.17 -6.76
N TYR A 151 0.24 21.47 -5.85
CA TYR A 151 0.13 22.78 -5.22
C TYR A 151 0.80 22.73 -3.83
N PRO A 152 1.92 23.44 -3.61
CA PRO A 152 2.75 23.28 -2.41
C PRO A 152 2.02 23.48 -1.09
N PHE A 153 1.05 24.39 -1.05
CA PHE A 153 0.36 24.77 0.20
C PHE A 153 -0.97 24.04 0.42
N MET A 154 -1.37 23.14 -0.49
CA MET A 154 -2.64 22.43 -0.35
C MET A 154 -2.57 21.38 0.78
N GLY A 155 -3.57 21.37 1.67
CA GLY A 155 -3.65 20.43 2.79
C GLY A 155 -3.02 20.94 4.10
N PHE A 156 -2.16 21.95 4.05
CA PHE A 156 -1.57 22.56 5.26
C PHE A 156 -2.45 23.64 5.88
N MET A 157 -3.29 24.30 5.08
CA MET A 157 -4.05 25.47 5.53
C MET A 157 -5.56 25.21 5.59
N LYS A 158 -6.19 25.78 6.61
CA LYS A 158 -7.65 25.87 6.76
C LYS A 158 -8.04 27.33 6.77
N CYS A 159 -9.22 27.61 6.23
CA CYS A 159 -9.76 28.96 6.27
C CYS A 159 -10.22 29.32 7.69
N GLY A 160 -9.81 30.48 8.18
CA GLY A 160 -10.19 30.96 9.51
C GLY A 160 -11.67 31.30 9.67
N GLN A 161 -12.38 31.63 8.59
CA GLN A 161 -13.82 31.94 8.64
C GLN A 161 -14.69 30.66 8.57
N CYS A 162 -14.46 29.82 7.56
CA CYS A 162 -15.32 28.68 7.24
C CYS A 162 -14.84 27.36 7.88
N GLY A 163 -13.61 27.31 8.39
CA GLY A 163 -12.96 26.08 8.87
C GLY A 163 -12.69 25.03 7.78
N CYS A 164 -13.08 25.27 6.53
CA CYS A 164 -12.84 24.36 5.42
C CYS A 164 -11.37 24.38 4.98
N SER A 165 -10.94 23.30 4.34
CA SER A 165 -9.63 23.22 3.69
C SER A 165 -9.54 24.21 2.53
N ILE A 166 -8.34 24.80 2.38
CA ILE A 166 -7.96 25.64 1.24
C ILE A 166 -7.54 24.73 0.08
N THR A 167 -8.02 25.06 -1.12
CA THR A 167 -7.66 24.39 -2.39
C THR A 167 -7.01 25.41 -3.31
N ALA A 168 -6.33 24.96 -4.36
CA ALA A 168 -5.76 25.84 -5.37
C ALA A 168 -6.25 25.49 -6.78
N GLU A 169 -6.26 26.49 -7.64
CA GLU A 169 -6.57 26.39 -9.06
C GLU A 169 -5.56 27.20 -9.88
N LYS A 170 -5.25 26.71 -11.08
CA LYS A 170 -4.41 27.41 -12.04
C LYS A 170 -5.32 28.08 -13.08
N GLN A 171 -5.25 29.40 -13.15
CA GLN A 171 -5.92 30.19 -14.18
C GLN A 171 -4.83 30.84 -15.06
N LYS A 172 -4.75 30.43 -16.33
CA LYS A 172 -3.67 30.79 -17.25
C LYS A 172 -2.30 30.45 -16.62
N ASP A 173 -1.46 31.43 -16.33
CA ASP A 173 -0.14 31.25 -15.71
C ASP A 173 -0.11 31.51 -14.21
N TYR A 174 -1.25 31.84 -13.59
CA TYR A 174 -1.32 32.18 -12.17
C TYR A 174 -2.04 31.12 -11.36
N ILE A 175 -1.52 30.87 -10.16
CA ILE A 175 -2.08 29.93 -9.19
C ILE A 175 -2.78 30.73 -8.10
N TYR A 176 -4.04 30.40 -7.84
CA TYR A 176 -4.88 31.03 -6.83
C TYR A 176 -5.30 30.01 -5.78
N TYR A 177 -5.22 30.40 -4.51
CA TYR A 177 -5.68 29.64 -3.36
C TYR A 177 -7.01 30.20 -2.84
N HIS A 178 -7.97 29.32 -2.50
CA HIS A 178 -9.29 29.72 -2.02
C HIS A 178 -9.93 28.70 -1.05
N CYS A 179 -10.83 29.15 -0.14
CA CYS A 179 -11.67 28.25 0.67
C CYS A 179 -12.62 27.50 -0.27
N THR A 180 -12.79 26.19 -0.06
CA THR A 180 -13.78 25.37 -0.79
C THR A 180 -15.24 25.77 -0.59
N LYS A 181 -15.52 26.65 0.38
CA LYS A 181 -16.85 27.15 0.76
C LYS A 181 -17.92 26.07 1.02
N LYS A 182 -17.49 24.84 1.33
CA LYS A 182 -18.38 23.66 1.38
C LYS A 182 -19.28 23.61 2.62
N LYS A 183 -18.81 24.08 3.78
CA LYS A 183 -19.53 23.95 5.06
C LYS A 183 -20.43 25.15 5.40
N ALA A 184 -20.07 26.35 4.97
CA ALA A 184 -20.73 27.59 5.36
C ALA A 184 -20.50 28.70 4.32
N VAL A 185 -21.34 29.74 4.37
CA VAL A 185 -21.20 30.93 3.53
C VAL A 185 -19.89 31.64 3.88
N CYS A 186 -18.94 31.59 2.95
CA CYS A 186 -17.58 32.10 3.14
C CYS A 186 -17.30 33.27 2.19
N HIS A 187 -16.95 34.41 2.77
CA HIS A 187 -16.74 35.67 2.06
C HIS A 187 -15.26 35.88 1.68
N GLN A 188 -14.39 34.95 2.07
CA GLN A 188 -12.98 34.99 1.70
C GLN A 188 -12.81 35.01 0.18
N LYS A 189 -11.93 35.92 -0.26
CA LYS A 189 -11.53 36.11 -1.65
C LYS A 189 -10.45 35.11 -2.05
N TYR A 190 -10.22 35.02 -3.36
CA TYR A 190 -9.13 34.26 -3.93
C TYR A 190 -7.82 35.00 -3.65
N LEU A 191 -6.79 34.27 -3.25
CA LEU A 191 -5.47 34.82 -2.96
C LEU A 191 -4.48 34.28 -3.96
N ARG A 192 -3.69 35.15 -4.58
CA ARG A 192 -2.64 34.73 -5.52
C ARG A 192 -1.51 34.07 -4.75
N GLN A 193 -0.84 33.10 -5.36
CA GLN A 193 0.26 32.37 -4.73
C GLN A 193 1.39 33.30 -4.24
N GLN A 194 1.70 34.38 -4.97
CA GLN A 194 2.74 35.34 -4.58
C GLN A 194 2.38 36.05 -3.26
N ASP A 195 1.17 36.61 -3.18
CA ASP A 195 0.68 37.29 -1.98
C ASP A 195 0.65 36.37 -0.76
N LEU A 196 0.26 35.10 -0.97
CA LEU A 196 0.28 34.08 0.09
C LEU A 196 1.72 33.81 0.58
N ILE A 197 2.68 33.71 -0.33
CA ILE A 197 4.10 33.50 0.00
C ILE A 197 4.63 34.69 0.81
N ASP A 198 4.27 35.91 0.44
CA ASP A 198 4.74 37.11 1.14
C ASP A 198 4.14 37.21 2.55
N GLN A 199 2.86 36.85 2.72
CA GLN A 199 2.24 36.71 4.04
C GLN A 199 2.96 35.65 4.89
N LEU A 200 3.24 34.47 4.31
CA LEU A 200 3.96 33.39 4.99
C LEU A 200 5.38 33.81 5.38
N LYS A 201 6.12 34.47 4.49
CA LYS A 201 7.46 35.00 4.77
C LYS A 201 7.44 35.97 5.95
N ASN A 202 6.46 36.86 6.01
CA ASN A 202 6.34 37.82 7.11
C ASN A 202 6.03 37.15 8.45
N ILE A 203 5.25 36.07 8.45
CA ILE A 203 4.98 35.29 9.67
C ILE A 203 6.23 34.51 10.10
N ILE A 204 6.86 33.81 9.15
CA ILE A 204 8.06 33.01 9.41
C ILE A 204 9.21 33.88 9.90
N LYS A 205 9.38 35.10 9.36
CA LYS A 205 10.39 36.08 9.82
C LYS A 205 10.27 36.44 11.30
N LYS A 206 9.07 36.38 11.89
CA LYS A 206 8.89 36.65 13.33
C LYS A 206 9.40 35.50 14.22
N VAL A 207 9.48 34.31 13.65
CA VAL A 207 9.86 33.07 14.35
C VAL A 207 11.24 32.58 13.88
N SER A 208 11.81 33.18 12.84
CA SER A 208 13.10 32.79 12.29
C SER A 208 14.23 33.19 13.23
N LEU A 209 15.11 32.23 13.55
CA LEU A 209 16.40 32.52 14.15
C LEU A 209 17.23 33.41 13.22
N SER A 210 18.10 34.25 13.80
CA SER A 210 19.04 35.03 13.00
C SER A 210 20.03 34.10 12.28
N ASP A 211 20.49 34.52 11.10
CA ASP A 211 21.42 33.72 10.29
C ASP A 211 22.70 33.35 11.05
N ASN A 212 23.16 34.23 11.94
CA ASN A 212 24.30 33.98 12.82
C ASN A 212 24.05 32.81 13.81
N TRP A 213 22.83 32.69 14.33
CA TRP A 213 22.45 31.53 15.15
C TRP A 213 22.30 30.26 14.32
N ALA A 214 21.77 30.35 13.10
CA ALA A 214 21.66 29.21 12.20
C ALA A 214 23.04 28.63 11.85
N GLU A 215 24.03 29.49 11.52
CA GLU A 215 25.40 29.06 11.25
C GLU A 215 26.07 28.43 12.48
N LYS A 216 25.86 28.99 13.67
CA LYS A 216 26.34 28.39 14.92
C LYS A 216 25.71 27.01 15.15
N MET A 217 24.39 26.88 15.01
CA MET A 217 23.74 25.58 15.19
C MET A 217 24.17 24.55 14.13
N ILE A 218 24.42 24.95 12.89
CA ILE A 218 24.96 24.05 11.85
C ILE A 218 26.40 23.62 12.16
N LYS A 219 27.24 24.52 12.71
CA LYS A 219 28.59 24.19 13.18
C LYS A 219 28.55 23.22 14.37
N GLU A 220 27.67 23.45 15.35
CA GLU A 220 27.46 22.56 16.50
C GLU A 220 26.87 21.19 16.07
N LEU A 221 25.92 21.16 15.12
CA LEU A 221 25.41 19.90 14.55
C LEU A 221 26.47 19.14 13.75
N ASN A 222 27.45 19.83 13.18
CA ASN A 222 28.62 19.20 12.56
C ASN A 222 29.64 18.69 13.60
N TRP A 223 29.56 19.10 14.87
CA TRP A 223 30.35 18.55 15.97
C TRP A 223 29.86 17.14 16.37
N ASP A 224 28.55 16.91 16.36
CA ASP A 224 27.93 15.60 16.69
C ASP A 224 28.19 14.49 15.66
N LYS A 225 28.79 14.81 14.51
CA LYS A 225 29.30 13.80 13.56
C LYS A 225 30.48 12.99 14.12
N SER A 226 30.99 13.33 15.29
CA SER A 226 32.02 12.55 16.01
C SER A 226 31.46 11.47 16.96
N GLY A 227 30.14 11.23 16.99
CA GLY A 227 29.57 10.21 17.89
C GLY A 227 28.40 9.38 17.36
N TYR A 228 27.61 9.87 16.41
CA TYR A 228 26.51 9.07 15.84
C TYR A 228 26.43 9.23 14.33
N THR A 229 26.99 8.25 13.63
CA THR A 229 26.64 8.00 12.23
C THR A 229 25.22 7.47 12.20
N ILE A 230 24.22 8.35 12.08
CA ILE A 230 22.94 7.93 11.53
C ILE A 230 23.22 7.56 10.08
N LEU A 231 23.51 6.27 9.86
CA LEU A 231 23.53 5.67 8.54
C LEU A 231 22.13 5.79 7.96
N VAL A 232 21.87 6.86 7.20
CA VAL A 232 20.77 6.87 6.23
C VAL A 232 21.23 5.99 5.06
N ASN A 233 21.28 4.68 5.29
CA ASN A 233 21.60 3.73 4.25
C ASN A 233 20.33 3.34 3.50
N GLY A 234 20.14 3.98 2.35
CA GLY A 234 19.76 3.20 1.18
C GLY A 234 20.87 2.18 0.92
N GLY A 235 20.72 0.96 1.44
CA GLY A 235 21.65 -0.14 1.17
C GLY A 235 21.81 -1.16 2.30
N ILE A 236 21.15 -2.32 2.11
CA ILE A 236 21.49 -3.69 2.54
C ILE A 236 21.74 -3.95 4.04
N HIS A 237 20.87 -4.79 4.61
CA HIS A 237 20.95 -5.45 5.92
C HIS A 237 22.34 -5.95 6.29
N GLN A 238 22.84 -5.61 7.50
CA GLN A 238 23.55 -6.52 8.42
C GLN A 238 23.27 -6.14 9.89
N GLU A 239 23.25 -7.15 10.76
CA GLU A 239 22.87 -7.14 12.18
C GLU A 239 23.86 -6.35 13.05
N VAL A 240 23.36 -5.58 14.03
CA VAL A 240 24.19 -4.97 15.08
C VAL A 240 23.82 -5.62 16.41
N SER A 241 24.76 -6.38 16.97
CA SER A 241 24.55 -7.27 18.13
C SER A 241 24.81 -6.63 19.49
N GLN A 242 25.30 -5.38 19.58
CA GLN A 242 25.46 -4.68 20.87
C GLN A 242 25.68 -3.17 20.67
N ILE A 243 25.00 -2.35 21.48
CA ILE A 243 25.26 -0.91 21.61
C ILE A 243 25.76 -0.68 23.04
N HIS A 244 27.00 -0.23 23.19
CA HIS A 244 27.54 0.25 24.47
C HIS A 244 27.24 1.74 24.63
N PHE A 245 26.63 2.11 25.75
CA PHE A 245 26.41 3.50 26.14
C PHE A 245 27.55 3.98 27.04
N HIS A 246 28.29 5.01 26.61
CA HIS A 246 29.08 5.83 27.52
C HIS A 246 28.34 7.15 27.76
N LEU A 247 27.94 7.38 29.02
CA LEU A 247 27.35 8.63 29.49
C LEU A 247 28.45 9.68 29.69
N TRP A 248 28.36 10.81 28.99
CA TRP A 248 29.27 11.94 29.15
C TRP A 248 28.86 12.80 30.37
N SER A 249 29.80 13.01 31.29
CA SER A 249 29.66 13.88 32.47
C SER A 249 29.81 15.34 32.06
N GLY A 250 28.69 16.06 32.02
CA GLY A 250 28.62 17.48 31.65
C GLY A 250 29.37 18.40 32.62
N LYS A 251 30.07 19.39 32.05
CA LYS A 251 30.64 20.52 32.80
C LYS A 251 29.63 21.68 32.75
N GLN A 252 29.09 22.07 33.89
CA GLN A 252 28.24 23.25 34.00
C GLN A 252 29.06 24.52 33.70
N ILE A 253 28.55 25.35 32.79
CA ILE A 253 29.10 26.67 32.50
C ILE A 253 28.24 27.70 33.25
N LYS A 254 28.90 28.53 34.06
CA LYS A 254 28.36 29.75 34.67
C LYS A 254 28.24 30.87 33.64
#